data_AF-A0A2S2QZ05-F1
#
_entry.id   AF-A0A2S2QZ05-F1
#
_cell.length_a   1.000
_cell.length_b   1.000
_cell.length_c   1.000
_cell.angle_alpha   90.00
_cell.angle_beta   90.00
_cell.angle_gamma   90.00
#
_symmetry.space_group_name_H-M   'P 1'
#
loop_
_entity.id
_entity.type
_entity.pdbx_description
1 polymer ?
#
loop_
_entity_poly.entity_id
_entity_poly.type
_entity_poly.pdbx_seq_one_letter_code
_entity_poly.pdbx_strand_id
1 'polypeptide(L)'
;TFILKMFTMFECNTLCRMYLLCCAFDSVHIKKPVTSKQGNSEIYVICRGFKGLQYVEPLIHQFFSTTDRTLSDHCLFPLKELPKDFLSSMYKCSKYFSELQMQIIENNIERFLQKNEDDIKSLTELQYCVAKTYVNRFQIKPIDPSQEIVGLNKLQAIQFDLPKVSTKRLAMNYSFNEKQRRIECQASDEAKLLQDQVIVVIVVISKLQGSMIKKYRGLPQRTPKLIC
;
A
#
# COMPACT_ATOMS: atom_id res chain seq x y z
N THR A 1 -14.11 -2.06 20.09
CA THR A 1 -13.95 -2.36 18.65
C THR A 1 -12.51 -2.18 18.27
N PHE A 2 -11.95 -3.05 17.45
CA PHE A 2 -10.59 -2.94 16.91
C PHE A 2 -10.66 -2.85 15.38
N ILE A 3 -9.78 -2.04 14.77
CA ILE A 3 -9.72 -1.87 13.32
C ILE A 3 -8.25 -1.97 12.89
N LEU A 4 -7.97 -2.87 11.96
CA LEU A 4 -6.63 -3.13 11.43
C LEU A 4 -6.61 -2.92 9.92
N LYS A 5 -5.77 -2.00 9.44
CA LYS A 5 -5.42 -1.87 8.02
C LYS A 5 -4.51 -3.03 7.62
N MET A 6 -4.86 -3.73 6.56
CA MET A 6 -4.06 -4.80 5.94
C MET A 6 -3.97 -4.60 4.42
N PHE A 7 -3.17 -5.46 3.78
CA PHE A 7 -3.04 -5.54 2.34
C PHE A 7 -3.45 -6.95 1.86
N THR A 8 -2.57 -7.66 1.15
CA THR A 8 -2.85 -9.01 0.66
C THR A 8 -3.00 -10.03 1.80
N MET A 9 -3.75 -11.08 1.50
CA MET A 9 -4.05 -12.20 2.41
C MET A 9 -3.67 -13.53 1.75
N PHE A 10 -2.51 -13.55 1.09
CA PHE A 10 -1.91 -14.77 0.53
C PHE A 10 -0.81 -15.31 1.45
N GLU A 11 -0.12 -14.37 2.08
CA GLU A 11 1.07 -14.54 2.92
C GLU A 11 0.84 -15.28 4.24
N CYS A 12 1.95 -15.81 4.78
CA CYS A 12 2.01 -16.48 6.08
C CYS A 12 1.14 -15.78 7.14
N ASN A 13 1.76 -14.85 7.84
CA ASN A 13 1.34 -14.54 9.20
C ASN A 13 -0.04 -13.87 9.20
N THR A 14 -0.46 -13.27 8.08
CA THR A 14 -1.77 -12.63 7.92
C THR A 14 -2.90 -13.61 8.20
N LEU A 15 -2.77 -14.83 7.69
CA LEU A 15 -3.79 -15.86 7.81
C LEU A 15 -3.94 -16.33 9.27
N CYS A 16 -2.82 -16.61 9.92
CA CYS A 16 -2.75 -16.98 11.33
C CYS A 16 -3.17 -15.87 12.31
N ARG A 17 -2.69 -14.64 12.09
CA ARG A 17 -3.09 -13.46 12.89
C ARG A 17 -4.60 -13.27 12.86
N MET A 18 -5.23 -13.62 11.75
CA MET A 18 -6.67 -13.51 11.60
C MET A 18 -7.44 -14.69 12.19
N TYR A 19 -6.84 -15.87 12.32
CA TYR A 19 -7.43 -16.92 13.16
C TYR A 19 -7.45 -16.47 14.62
N LEU A 20 -6.33 -15.92 15.09
CA LEU A 20 -6.22 -15.33 16.43
C LEU A 20 -7.26 -14.22 16.65
N LEU A 21 -7.53 -13.37 15.65
CA LEU A 21 -8.59 -12.34 15.73
C LEU A 21 -10.00 -12.95 15.74
N CYS A 22 -10.29 -14.01 14.97
CA CYS A 22 -11.59 -14.70 15.04
C CYS A 22 -11.79 -15.47 16.36
N CYS A 23 -10.72 -15.97 16.98
CA CYS A 23 -10.76 -16.47 18.36
C CYS A 23 -11.07 -15.33 19.35
N ALA A 24 -10.31 -14.24 19.28
CA ALA A 24 -10.36 -13.12 20.22
C ALA A 24 -11.64 -12.26 20.17
N PHE A 25 -12.37 -12.26 19.04
CA PHE A 25 -13.51 -11.37 18.82
C PHE A 25 -14.79 -12.11 18.38
N ASP A 26 -15.96 -11.59 18.76
CA ASP A 26 -17.28 -12.15 18.44
C ASP A 26 -17.62 -12.05 16.96
N SER A 27 -17.22 -10.95 16.31
CA SER A 27 -17.26 -10.85 14.85
C SER A 27 -16.02 -10.17 14.29
N VAL A 28 -15.58 -10.67 13.13
CA VAL A 28 -14.50 -10.11 12.33
C VAL A 28 -15.02 -9.92 10.92
N HIS A 29 -14.91 -8.71 10.38
CA HIS A 29 -15.39 -8.38 9.05
C HIS A 29 -14.27 -7.73 8.23
N ILE A 30 -14.19 -8.05 6.94
CA ILE A 30 -13.20 -7.45 6.03
C ILE A 30 -13.92 -6.56 5.03
N LYS A 31 -13.43 -5.32 4.88
CA LYS A 31 -14.04 -4.29 4.03
C LYS A 31 -12.96 -3.49 3.30
N LYS A 32 -13.18 -3.23 2.03
CA LYS A 32 -12.47 -2.20 1.27
C LYS A 32 -13.35 -0.95 1.22
N PRO A 33 -13.05 0.13 1.97
CA PRO A 33 -13.86 1.33 1.94
C PRO A 33 -13.66 2.07 0.60
N VAL A 34 -14.71 2.76 0.12
CA VAL A 34 -14.69 3.53 -1.14
C VAL A 34 -13.63 4.65 -1.13
N THR A 35 -13.24 5.13 0.05
CA THR A 35 -12.17 6.11 0.25
C THR A 35 -10.76 5.54 0.08
N SER A 36 -10.58 4.21 0.08
CA SER A 36 -9.32 3.58 -0.32
C SER A 36 -9.26 3.45 -1.85
N LYS A 37 -8.09 3.68 -2.45
CA LYS A 37 -7.88 3.52 -3.89
C LYS A 37 -8.31 2.12 -4.33
N GLN A 38 -9.24 2.01 -5.28
CA GLN A 38 -9.84 0.73 -5.64
C GLN A 38 -8.82 -0.27 -6.22
N GLY A 39 -7.83 0.19 -6.99
CA GLY A 39 -6.80 -0.68 -7.60
C GLY A 39 -5.62 -1.07 -6.70
N ASN A 40 -5.62 -0.71 -5.41
CA ASN A 40 -4.61 -1.19 -4.45
C ASN A 40 -5.10 -2.42 -3.68
N SER A 41 -4.21 -3.13 -3.00
CA SER A 41 -4.54 -4.30 -2.18
C SER A 41 -5.05 -3.96 -0.78
N GLU A 42 -5.24 -2.67 -0.46
CA GLU A 42 -5.60 -2.19 0.88
C GLU A 42 -7.03 -2.58 1.27
N ILE A 43 -7.15 -3.12 2.47
CA ILE A 43 -8.39 -3.57 3.11
C ILE A 43 -8.34 -3.26 4.60
N TYR A 44 -9.51 -3.25 5.24
CA TYR A 44 -9.68 -3.02 6.66
C TYR A 44 -10.40 -4.19 7.30
N VAL A 45 -9.76 -4.76 8.33
CA VAL A 45 -10.35 -5.74 9.22
C VAL A 45 -11.01 -4.98 10.38
N ILE A 46 -12.27 -5.31 10.67
CA ILE A 46 -13.10 -4.67 11.69
C ILE A 46 -13.54 -5.74 12.68
N CYS A 47 -13.00 -5.73 13.89
CA CYS A 47 -13.27 -6.70 14.94
C CYS A 47 -14.17 -6.10 16.03
N ARG A 48 -15.24 -6.82 16.39
CA ARG A 48 -16.30 -6.40 17.32
C ARG A 48 -16.49 -7.45 18.41
N GLY A 49 -16.84 -6.99 19.63
CA GLY A 49 -16.98 -7.84 20.82
C GLY A 49 -15.67 -8.53 21.18
N PHE A 50 -14.81 -7.89 21.98
CA PHE A 50 -13.58 -8.55 22.44
C PHE A 50 -13.91 -9.47 23.61
N LYS A 51 -13.60 -10.77 23.48
CA LYS A 51 -14.01 -11.79 24.46
C LYS A 51 -13.18 -11.78 25.75
N GLY A 52 -12.03 -11.12 25.73
CA GLY A 52 -11.05 -11.13 26.83
C GLY A 52 -9.80 -11.94 26.51
N LEU A 53 -8.71 -11.70 27.25
CA LEU A 53 -7.40 -12.30 27.01
C LEU A 53 -7.40 -13.82 27.20
N GLN A 54 -8.24 -14.35 28.09
CA GLN A 54 -8.34 -15.78 28.43
C GLN A 54 -8.71 -16.68 27.24
N TYR A 55 -9.28 -16.13 26.16
CA TYR A 55 -9.56 -16.84 24.90
C TYR A 55 -8.39 -16.88 23.91
N VAL A 56 -7.29 -16.20 24.23
CA VAL A 56 -6.16 -15.91 23.33
C VAL A 56 -4.83 -16.31 23.95
N GLU A 57 -4.69 -16.07 25.24
CA GLU A 57 -3.53 -16.38 26.08
C GLU A 57 -3.08 -17.85 25.99
N PRO A 58 -3.96 -18.88 26.04
CA PRO A 58 -3.54 -20.27 25.84
C PRO A 58 -2.89 -20.53 24.48
N LEU A 59 -3.41 -19.91 23.41
CA LEU A 59 -2.88 -20.05 22.05
C LEU A 59 -1.51 -19.37 21.90
N ILE A 60 -1.33 -18.22 22.58
CA ILE A 60 -0.07 -17.49 22.63
C ILE A 60 0.98 -18.27 23.44
N HIS A 61 0.60 -18.86 24.57
CA HIS A 61 1.49 -19.71 25.37
C HIS A 61 1.91 -20.97 24.63
N GLN A 62 0.99 -21.67 23.96
CA GLN A 62 1.28 -22.85 23.14
C GLN A 62 2.32 -22.55 22.05
N PHE A 63 2.27 -21.37 21.44
CA PHE A 63 3.26 -20.94 20.44
C PHE A 63 4.64 -20.65 21.07
N PHE A 64 4.67 -19.89 22.17
CA PHE A 64 5.94 -19.49 22.77
C PHE A 64 6.63 -20.61 23.56
N SER A 65 5.92 -21.67 23.98
CA SER A 65 6.48 -22.86 24.64
C SER A 65 7.01 -23.92 23.68
N THR A 66 6.56 -23.92 22.42
CA THR A 66 6.96 -24.92 21.40
C THR A 66 8.07 -24.46 20.47
N THR A 67 8.55 -23.22 20.60
CA THR A 67 9.53 -22.63 19.68
C THR A 67 10.91 -22.51 20.33
N ASP A 68 11.83 -23.42 19.98
CA ASP A 68 13.27 -23.19 20.09
C ASP A 68 13.72 -22.29 18.92
N ARG A 69 14.46 -21.20 19.19
CA ARG A 69 14.23 -19.94 18.46
C ARG A 69 15.22 -19.60 17.34
N THR A 70 14.98 -20.16 16.16
CA THR A 70 15.30 -19.48 14.89
C THR A 70 14.02 -18.94 14.23
N LEU A 71 14.00 -17.64 13.92
CA LEU A 71 12.75 -16.88 13.79
C LEU A 71 12.07 -16.94 12.40
N SER A 72 12.55 -17.76 11.45
CA SER A 72 12.17 -17.65 10.02
C SER A 72 11.03 -18.56 9.55
N ASP A 73 10.84 -19.75 10.12
CA ASP A 73 10.12 -20.84 9.43
C ASP A 73 8.81 -21.30 10.10
N HIS A 74 8.57 -20.93 11.36
CA HIS A 74 7.37 -21.37 12.11
C HIS A 74 6.30 -20.27 12.14
N CYS A 75 5.11 -20.53 11.59
CA CYS A 75 3.94 -19.66 11.78
C CYS A 75 3.01 -20.24 12.86
N LEU A 76 2.20 -19.36 13.46
CA LEU A 76 1.47 -19.58 14.71
C LEU A 76 0.57 -20.85 14.79
N PHE A 77 -0.04 -21.28 13.67
CA PHE A 77 -0.92 -22.46 13.59
C PHE A 77 -0.66 -23.27 12.30
N PRO A 78 -0.44 -24.60 12.37
CA PRO A 78 -0.31 -25.50 11.21
C PRO A 78 -1.58 -25.65 10.34
N LEU A 79 -1.43 -26.04 9.07
CA LEU A 79 -2.54 -26.19 8.09
C LEU A 79 -3.59 -27.21 8.52
N LYS A 80 -3.12 -28.30 9.12
CA LYS A 80 -3.95 -29.38 9.67
C LYS A 80 -4.80 -28.96 10.88
N GLU A 81 -4.45 -27.87 11.56
CA GLU A 81 -5.08 -27.41 12.81
C GLU A 81 -6.04 -26.23 12.62
N LEU A 82 -6.02 -25.57 11.46
CA LEU A 82 -6.98 -24.51 11.13
C LEU A 82 -8.30 -25.10 10.57
N PRO A 83 -9.48 -24.64 11.02
CA PRO A 83 -10.77 -25.21 10.60
C PRO A 83 -11.01 -25.13 9.09
N LYS A 84 -11.59 -26.18 8.49
CA LYS A 84 -11.81 -26.23 7.02
C LYS A 84 -12.72 -25.11 6.51
N ASP A 85 -13.76 -24.74 7.26
CA ASP A 85 -14.68 -23.66 6.87
C ASP A 85 -14.00 -22.28 6.95
N PHE A 86 -13.08 -22.11 7.90
CA PHE A 86 -12.16 -20.98 7.97
C PHE A 86 -11.31 -20.95 6.69
N LEU A 87 -10.48 -21.97 6.47
CA LEU A 87 -9.65 -22.13 5.26
C LEU A 87 -10.41 -21.94 3.92
N SER A 88 -11.71 -22.30 3.88
CA SER A 88 -12.63 -22.17 2.74
C SER A 88 -13.11 -20.74 2.54
N SER A 89 -13.67 -20.10 3.57
CA SER A 89 -14.10 -18.70 3.47
C SER A 89 -12.92 -17.75 3.25
N MET A 90 -11.70 -18.11 3.69
CA MET A 90 -10.49 -17.42 3.24
C MET A 90 -10.38 -17.37 1.72
N TYR A 91 -10.52 -18.54 1.08
CA TYR A 91 -10.14 -18.65 -0.30
C TYR A 91 -11.07 -17.78 -1.16
N LYS A 92 -12.36 -17.78 -0.80
CA LYS A 92 -13.37 -16.82 -1.30
C LYS A 92 -12.95 -15.37 -1.04
N CYS A 93 -12.46 -15.05 0.16
CA CYS A 93 -12.00 -13.71 0.58
C CYS A 93 -10.87 -13.14 -0.28
N SER A 94 -9.75 -13.86 -0.37
CA SER A 94 -8.59 -13.43 -1.16
C SER A 94 -8.95 -13.38 -2.64
N LYS A 95 -9.73 -14.35 -3.12
CA LYS A 95 -10.20 -14.38 -4.50
C LYS A 95 -11.03 -13.13 -4.83
N TYR A 96 -12.10 -12.86 -4.08
CA TYR A 96 -13.00 -11.71 -4.29
C TYR A 96 -12.26 -10.36 -4.32
N PHE A 97 -11.41 -10.08 -3.33
CA PHE A 97 -10.68 -8.81 -3.30
C PHE A 97 -9.58 -8.73 -4.37
N SER A 98 -9.00 -9.85 -4.81
CA SER A 98 -8.02 -9.86 -5.90
C SER A 98 -8.68 -9.67 -7.26
N GLU A 99 -9.81 -10.34 -7.52
CA GLU A 99 -10.59 -10.19 -8.76
C GLU A 99 -11.07 -8.75 -8.93
N LEU A 100 -11.60 -8.12 -7.87
CA LEU A 100 -11.93 -6.70 -7.87
C LEU A 100 -10.70 -5.80 -8.12
N GLN A 101 -9.54 -6.13 -7.52
CA GLN A 101 -8.33 -5.35 -7.74
C GLN A 101 -7.83 -5.46 -9.19
N MET A 102 -7.83 -6.67 -9.76
CA MET A 102 -7.44 -6.95 -11.15
C MET A 102 -8.35 -6.19 -12.12
N GLN A 103 -9.67 -6.37 -12.01
CA GLN A 103 -10.65 -5.66 -12.84
C GLN A 103 -10.45 -4.15 -12.78
N ILE A 104 -10.20 -3.57 -11.61
CA ILE A 104 -9.96 -2.13 -11.48
C ILE A 104 -8.62 -1.72 -12.11
N ILE A 105 -7.56 -2.53 -11.99
CA ILE A 105 -6.27 -2.25 -12.65
C ILE A 105 -6.43 -2.29 -14.17
N GLU A 106 -7.09 -3.32 -14.71
CA GLU A 106 -7.37 -3.50 -16.14
C GLU A 106 -8.19 -2.34 -16.70
N ASN A 107 -9.32 -2.01 -16.06
CA ASN A 107 -10.15 -0.84 -16.42
C ASN A 107 -9.37 0.48 -16.36
N ASN A 108 -8.43 0.65 -15.42
CA ASN A 108 -7.61 1.86 -15.34
C ASN A 108 -6.56 1.93 -16.46
N ILE A 109 -6.00 0.80 -16.90
CA ILE A 109 -5.06 0.73 -18.03
C ILE A 109 -5.82 1.04 -19.33
N GLU A 110 -6.97 0.42 -19.55
CA GLU A 110 -7.80 0.65 -20.73
C GLU A 110 -8.22 2.13 -20.85
N ARG A 111 -8.81 2.69 -19.78
CA ARG A 111 -9.22 4.11 -19.72
C ARG A 111 -8.06 5.10 -19.77
N PHE A 112 -6.82 4.67 -19.49
CA PHE A 112 -5.64 5.51 -19.67
C PHE A 112 -5.20 5.57 -21.13
N LEU A 113 -5.34 4.46 -21.87
CA LEU A 113 -4.97 4.35 -23.28
C LEU A 113 -6.03 4.94 -24.22
N GLN A 114 -7.33 4.75 -23.92
CA GLN A 114 -8.46 5.20 -24.75
C GLN A 114 -8.91 6.65 -24.45
N LYS A 115 -8.10 7.43 -23.74
CA LYS A 115 -8.53 8.66 -23.06
C LYS A 115 -8.79 9.84 -24.00
N ASN A 116 -10.03 10.35 -24.03
CA ASN A 116 -10.42 11.52 -24.83
C ASN A 116 -10.47 12.81 -23.99
N GLU A 117 -10.59 13.98 -24.64
CA GLU A 117 -10.68 15.26 -23.93
C GLU A 117 -12.00 15.43 -23.16
N ASP A 118 -13.11 14.91 -23.71
CA ASP A 118 -14.44 15.08 -23.11
C ASP A 118 -14.63 14.24 -21.83
N ASP A 119 -13.89 13.13 -21.68
CA ASP A 119 -13.76 12.41 -20.42
C ASP A 119 -13.23 13.34 -19.31
N ILE A 120 -12.26 14.19 -19.64
CA ILE A 120 -11.61 15.08 -18.69
C ILE A 120 -12.55 16.20 -18.24
N LYS A 121 -13.35 16.75 -19.17
CA LYS A 121 -14.39 17.75 -18.86
C LYS A 121 -15.44 17.14 -17.93
N SER A 122 -16.01 16.00 -18.35
CA SER A 122 -17.03 15.25 -17.60
C SER A 122 -16.57 14.86 -16.19
N LEU A 123 -15.32 14.41 -16.02
CA LEU A 123 -14.73 14.10 -14.71
C LEU A 123 -14.55 15.36 -13.84
N THR A 124 -14.23 16.51 -14.42
CA THR A 124 -14.07 17.78 -13.69
C THR A 124 -15.41 18.30 -13.18
N GLU A 125 -16.45 18.23 -14.01
CA GLU A 125 -17.83 18.56 -13.65
C GLU A 125 -18.37 17.64 -12.55
N LEU A 126 -18.14 16.33 -12.66
CA LEU A 126 -18.52 15.35 -11.64
C LEU A 126 -17.82 15.62 -10.30
N GLN A 127 -16.52 15.95 -10.32
CA GLN A 127 -15.77 16.33 -9.10
C GLN A 127 -16.35 17.58 -8.45
N TYR A 128 -16.68 18.61 -9.23
CA TYR A 128 -17.34 19.83 -8.73
C TYR A 128 -18.71 19.53 -8.12
N CYS A 129 -19.54 18.71 -8.79
CA CYS A 129 -20.84 18.29 -8.28
C CYS A 129 -20.75 17.49 -6.97
N VAL A 130 -19.77 16.60 -6.84
CA VAL A 130 -19.50 15.86 -5.58
C VAL A 130 -19.06 16.82 -4.47
N ALA A 131 -18.13 17.73 -4.74
CA ALA A 131 -17.64 18.72 -3.77
C ALA A 131 -18.77 19.64 -3.29
N LYS A 132 -19.58 20.18 -4.21
CA LYS A 132 -20.75 21.03 -3.90
C LYS A 132 -21.81 20.26 -3.09
N THR A 133 -22.05 18.99 -3.42
CA THR A 133 -22.95 18.12 -2.65
C THR A 133 -22.44 17.89 -1.23
N TYR A 134 -21.14 17.69 -1.05
CA TYR A 134 -20.51 17.51 0.26
C TYR A 134 -20.63 18.78 1.13
N VAL A 135 -20.28 19.95 0.58
CA VAL A 135 -20.41 21.25 1.27
C VAL A 135 -21.85 21.50 1.70
N ASN A 136 -22.83 21.32 0.80
CA ASN A 136 -24.24 21.53 1.10
C ASN A 136 -24.76 20.54 2.16
N ARG A 137 -24.42 19.24 2.04
CA ARG A 137 -24.93 18.19 2.93
C ARG A 137 -24.42 18.31 4.36
N PHE A 138 -23.18 18.75 4.54
CA PHE A 138 -22.54 18.89 5.85
C PHE A 138 -22.47 20.34 6.34
N GLN A 139 -23.14 21.28 5.64
CA GLN A 139 -23.20 22.71 5.94
C GLN A 139 -21.81 23.33 6.19
N ILE A 140 -20.82 22.95 5.36
CA ILE A 140 -19.44 23.37 5.54
C ILE A 140 -19.33 24.86 5.27
N LYS A 141 -18.95 25.62 6.31
CA LYS A 141 -18.71 27.06 6.23
C LYS A 141 -17.26 27.32 5.81
N PRO A 142 -16.96 28.48 5.20
CA PRO A 142 -15.58 28.97 5.10
C PRO A 142 -14.92 28.99 6.49
N ILE A 143 -13.62 28.73 6.54
CA ILE A 143 -12.81 28.98 7.73
C ILE A 143 -12.68 30.50 7.88
N ASP A 144 -12.69 30.99 9.12
CA ASP A 144 -12.43 32.41 9.40
C ASP A 144 -10.99 32.77 8.96
N PRO A 145 -10.75 33.86 8.21
CA PRO A 145 -9.41 34.22 7.74
C PRO A 145 -8.35 34.35 8.84
N SER A 146 -8.73 34.63 10.09
CA SER A 146 -7.81 34.65 11.24
C SER A 146 -7.33 33.27 11.69
N GLN A 147 -8.04 32.20 11.27
CA GLN A 147 -7.73 30.80 11.57
C GLN A 147 -6.97 30.10 10.43
N GLU A 148 -6.67 30.81 9.33
CA GLU A 148 -5.93 30.24 8.20
C GLU A 148 -4.43 30.05 8.53
N ILE A 149 -4.03 28.80 8.82
CA ILE A 149 -2.64 28.39 9.11
C ILE A 149 -1.65 28.89 8.04
N VAL A 150 -2.07 28.87 6.78
CA VAL A 150 -1.36 29.50 5.65
C VAL A 150 -2.37 30.35 4.88
N GLY A 151 -2.49 31.62 5.28
CA GLY A 151 -3.47 32.55 4.71
C GLY A 151 -3.46 32.61 3.18
N LEU A 152 -4.64 32.74 2.57
CA LEU A 152 -4.87 32.71 1.11
C LEU A 152 -3.85 33.53 0.30
N ASN A 153 -3.50 34.73 0.77
CA ASN A 153 -2.54 35.63 0.13
C ASN A 153 -1.13 35.03 0.03
N LYS A 154 -0.70 34.20 1.01
CA LYS A 154 0.60 33.49 0.97
C LYS A 154 0.57 32.33 -0.02
N LEU A 155 -0.56 31.61 -0.13
CA LEU A 155 -0.70 30.53 -1.12
C LEU A 155 -0.65 31.09 -2.56
N GLN A 156 -1.28 32.25 -2.81
CA GLN A 156 -1.17 32.94 -4.09
C GLN A 156 0.27 33.40 -4.38
N ALA A 157 0.97 34.00 -3.41
CA ALA A 157 2.38 34.41 -3.58
C ALA A 157 3.29 33.22 -3.94
N ILE A 158 3.19 32.11 -3.20
CA ILE A 158 3.93 30.86 -3.49
C ILE A 158 3.61 30.33 -4.90
N GLN A 159 2.39 30.53 -5.40
CA GLN A 159 2.00 30.13 -6.75
C GLN A 159 2.63 30.98 -7.88
N PHE A 160 3.15 32.17 -7.56
CA PHE A 160 3.92 33.02 -8.49
C PHE A 160 5.43 32.80 -8.41
N ASP A 161 5.97 32.51 -7.21
CA ASP A 161 7.41 32.28 -6.99
C ASP A 161 7.88 30.85 -7.33
N LEU A 162 6.97 29.89 -7.43
CA LEU A 162 7.29 28.58 -8.01
C LEU A 162 7.69 28.73 -9.49
N PRO A 163 8.79 28.09 -9.95
CA PRO A 163 9.20 28.18 -11.34
C PRO A 163 8.07 27.66 -12.24
N LYS A 164 7.63 28.50 -13.19
CA LYS A 164 6.41 28.32 -13.98
C LYS A 164 6.38 27.00 -14.74
N VAL A 165 5.87 25.94 -14.10
CA VAL A 165 5.55 24.66 -14.75
C VAL A 165 4.51 24.97 -15.82
N SER A 166 4.93 24.87 -17.08
CA SER A 166 4.17 25.37 -18.22
C SER A 166 2.74 24.81 -18.22
N THR A 167 1.76 25.71 -18.13
CA THR A 167 0.33 25.35 -18.20
C THR A 167 -0.12 25.02 -19.62
N LYS A 168 0.77 25.10 -20.62
CA LYS A 168 0.64 24.23 -21.80
C LYS A 168 0.71 22.79 -21.32
N ARG A 169 -0.44 22.13 -21.25
CA ARG A 169 -0.63 20.71 -21.01
C ARG A 169 -0.04 19.89 -22.17
N LEU A 170 1.29 19.90 -22.29
CA LEU A 170 2.04 18.84 -22.94
C LEU A 170 1.48 17.51 -22.43
N ALA A 171 1.19 16.58 -23.33
CA ALA A 171 0.64 15.27 -23.00
C ALA A 171 1.70 14.42 -22.28
N MET A 172 1.90 14.72 -20.99
CA MET A 172 2.82 14.00 -20.09
C MET A 172 2.18 12.66 -19.72
N ASN A 173 2.19 11.74 -20.67
CA ASN A 173 1.59 10.41 -20.61
C ASN A 173 2.38 9.45 -19.69
N TYR A 174 3.03 9.97 -18.66
CA TYR A 174 3.99 9.27 -17.82
C TYR A 174 3.50 9.20 -16.37
N SER A 175 3.46 7.97 -15.84
CA SER A 175 3.05 7.64 -14.48
C SER A 175 3.94 8.31 -13.42
N PHE A 176 3.48 8.46 -12.18
CA PHE A 176 4.34 8.91 -11.07
C PHE A 176 5.58 8.01 -10.93
N ASN A 177 5.42 6.69 -11.01
CA ASN A 177 6.53 5.73 -10.96
C ASN A 177 7.40 5.74 -12.24
N GLU A 178 7.01 6.48 -13.27
CA GLU A 178 7.79 6.69 -14.49
C GLU A 178 8.51 8.04 -14.46
N LYS A 179 7.91 9.08 -13.86
CA LYS A 179 8.61 10.29 -13.47
C LYS A 179 9.70 9.98 -12.45
N GLN A 180 9.37 9.18 -11.42
CA GLN A 180 10.34 8.68 -10.45
C GLN A 180 11.43 7.87 -11.14
N ARG A 181 11.09 6.89 -12.00
CA ARG A 181 12.10 6.14 -12.77
C ARG A 181 12.89 6.98 -13.78
N ARG A 182 12.37 8.12 -14.27
CA ARG A 182 13.13 9.05 -15.13
C ARG A 182 14.03 9.98 -14.32
N ILE A 183 13.64 10.36 -13.10
CA ILE A 183 14.52 11.04 -12.14
C ILE A 183 15.62 10.09 -11.68
N GLU A 184 15.29 8.82 -11.40
CA GLU A 184 16.25 7.74 -11.14
C GLU A 184 17.07 7.40 -12.37
N CYS A 185 16.55 7.53 -13.60
CA CYS A 185 17.33 7.35 -14.83
C CYS A 185 18.28 8.53 -15.04
N GLN A 186 17.84 9.79 -14.87
CA GLN A 186 18.72 10.95 -14.89
C GLN A 186 19.77 10.87 -13.78
N ALA A 187 19.41 10.49 -12.57
CA ALA A 187 20.35 10.24 -11.49
C ALA A 187 21.23 9.00 -11.73
N SER A 188 20.81 8.05 -12.57
CA SER A 188 21.60 6.88 -13.01
C SER A 188 22.49 7.19 -14.21
N ASP A 189 22.13 8.17 -15.03
CA ASP A 189 22.93 8.66 -16.15
C ASP A 189 23.93 9.75 -15.69
N GLU A 190 23.57 10.57 -14.69
CA GLU A 190 24.51 11.36 -13.88
C GLU A 190 25.37 10.46 -12.99
N ALA A 191 24.80 9.42 -12.35
CA ALA A 191 25.63 8.45 -11.63
C ALA A 191 26.48 7.61 -12.58
N LYS A 192 26.10 7.36 -13.84
CA LYS A 192 27.02 6.83 -14.87
C LYS A 192 28.10 7.83 -15.21
N LEU A 193 27.78 9.10 -15.43
CA LEU A 193 28.79 10.12 -15.76
C LEU A 193 29.80 10.27 -14.60
N LEU A 194 29.31 10.25 -13.36
CA LEU A 194 30.11 10.20 -12.14
C LEU A 194 30.80 8.85 -11.99
N GLN A 195 30.19 7.73 -12.37
CA GLN A 195 30.80 6.40 -12.33
C GLN A 195 31.86 6.21 -13.40
N ASP A 196 31.78 6.90 -14.55
CA ASP A 196 32.79 6.93 -15.60
C ASP A 196 33.97 7.82 -15.15
N GLN A 197 33.71 8.99 -14.58
CA GLN A 197 34.73 9.82 -13.91
C GLN A 197 35.39 9.08 -12.74
N VAL A 198 34.60 8.40 -11.91
CA VAL A 198 35.07 7.57 -10.80
C VAL A 198 35.70 6.28 -11.33
N ILE A 199 35.39 5.78 -12.53
CA ILE A 199 36.11 4.68 -13.18
C ILE A 199 37.48 5.17 -13.67
N VAL A 200 37.62 6.40 -14.17
CA VAL A 200 38.95 6.97 -14.44
C VAL A 200 39.78 7.06 -13.14
N VAL A 201 39.19 7.52 -12.05
CA VAL A 201 39.84 7.57 -10.72
C VAL A 201 40.09 6.16 -10.14
N ILE A 202 39.17 5.21 -10.32
CA ILE A 202 39.31 3.83 -9.86
C ILE A 202 40.27 3.05 -10.75
N VAL A 203 40.47 3.35 -12.03
CA VAL A 203 41.53 2.74 -12.85
C VAL A 203 42.92 3.16 -12.37
N VAL A 204 43.04 4.36 -11.78
CA VAL A 204 44.25 4.78 -11.05
C VAL A 204 44.39 4.03 -9.71
N ILE A 205 43.30 3.90 -8.93
CA ILE A 205 43.35 3.32 -7.57
C ILE A 205 43.35 1.77 -7.54
N SER A 206 42.68 1.10 -8.47
CA SER A 206 42.59 -0.36 -8.56
C SER A 206 43.84 -1.03 -9.15
N LYS A 207 44.82 -0.24 -9.59
CA LYS A 207 46.21 -0.71 -9.72
C LYS A 207 46.89 -0.98 -8.37
N LEU A 208 46.36 -0.48 -7.24
CA LEU A 208 47.03 -0.52 -5.93
C LEU A 208 46.49 -1.60 -4.98
N GLN A 209 45.19 -1.91 -4.99
CA GLN A 209 44.59 -2.83 -4.02
C GLN A 209 43.47 -3.71 -4.61
N GLY A 210 43.40 -4.97 -4.19
CA GLY A 210 42.33 -5.89 -4.58
C GLY A 210 42.19 -7.11 -3.64
N SER A 211 41.18 -7.95 -3.93
CA SER A 211 40.87 -9.29 -3.36
C SER A 211 39.69 -9.40 -2.37
N MET A 212 38.93 -10.50 -2.55
CA MET A 212 37.97 -11.17 -1.63
C MET A 212 36.73 -10.37 -1.16
N ILE A 213 35.49 -10.58 -1.62
CA ILE A 213 34.67 -11.80 -1.94
C ILE A 213 34.18 -12.59 -0.70
N LYS A 214 32.84 -12.78 -0.61
CA LYS A 214 32.00 -13.82 0.08
C LYS A 214 31.05 -13.31 1.21
N LYS A 215 29.85 -13.90 1.48
CA LYS A 215 28.89 -14.78 0.74
C LYS A 215 27.62 -15.07 1.60
N TYR A 216 26.54 -15.61 0.96
CA TYR A 216 25.34 -16.34 1.49
C TYR A 216 24.04 -15.51 1.68
N ARG A 217 22.90 -15.84 1.01
CA ARG A 217 21.81 -16.85 1.30
C ARG A 217 21.07 -16.56 2.62
N GLY A 218 19.74 -16.54 2.77
CA GLY A 218 18.60 -17.19 2.03
C GLY A 218 17.97 -18.27 2.95
N LEU A 219 16.65 -18.54 3.08
CA LEU A 219 15.40 -18.29 2.32
C LEU A 219 14.14 -18.22 3.29
N PRO A 220 12.86 -18.11 2.84
CA PRO A 220 11.67 -17.86 3.70
C PRO A 220 10.42 -18.80 3.52
N GLN A 221 9.31 -18.54 4.26
CA GLN A 221 7.86 -18.90 4.00
C GLN A 221 7.37 -20.39 4.27
N ARG A 222 6.40 -20.81 5.15
CA ARG A 222 5.41 -20.21 6.14
C ARG A 222 4.02 -19.72 5.50
N THR A 223 2.67 -19.84 5.85
CA THR A 223 1.58 -20.39 6.82
C THR A 223 0.30 -20.86 6.02
N PRO A 224 -0.84 -21.27 6.67
CA PRO A 224 -2.19 -21.45 6.07
C PRO A 224 -3.35 -20.52 6.60
N LYS A 225 -4.55 -20.63 5.97
CA LYS A 225 -5.63 -19.63 5.62
C LYS A 225 -6.61 -19.02 6.69
N LEU A 226 -7.33 -17.90 6.35
CA LEU A 226 -8.15 -16.89 7.13
C LEU A 226 -9.71 -16.90 6.90
N ILE A 227 -10.53 -15.81 6.95
CA ILE A 227 -11.97 -15.73 6.52
C ILE A 227 -12.37 -14.41 5.80
N CYS A 228 -13.31 -14.48 4.82
CA CYS A 228 -14.35 -13.46 4.54
C CYS A 228 -15.75 -14.11 4.63
#